data_AF-I2GY52-F1
#
_entry.id   AF-I2GY52-F1
#
_cell.length_a   1.000
_cell.length_b   1.000
_cell.length_c   1.000
_cell.angle_alpha   90.00
_cell.angle_beta   90.00
_cell.angle_gamma   90.00
#
_symmetry.space_group_name_H-M   'P 1'
#
loop_
_entity.id
_entity.type
_entity.pdbx_description
1 polymer ?
#
loop_
_entity_poly.entity_id
_entity_poly.type
_entity_poly.pdbx_seq_one_letter_code
_entity_poly.pdbx_strand_id
1 'polypeptide(L)'
;MSRNIDKANSILATYQEQQAEKNTGYKDYSRFKRPKNVNKINSIEESNQWKNQVVREIKQKIDRMYDLTLNDTQLLEINDEINELIIELNKWNYHITNHLLKKKSNQKKIWFHHFY
;
A
#
# COMPACT_ATOMS: atom_id res chain seq x y z
N MET A 1 19.68 -14.33 14.29
CA MET A 1 19.34 -13.13 13.49
C MET A 1 18.18 -12.31 14.10
N SER A 2 17.99 -12.25 15.44
CA SER A 2 16.86 -11.51 16.05
C SER A 2 17.16 -10.03 16.39
N ARG A 3 18.43 -9.69 16.67
CA ARG A 3 18.83 -8.37 17.21
C ARG A 3 18.39 -7.15 16.38
N ASN A 4 18.36 -7.25 15.05
CA ASN A 4 17.99 -6.10 14.20
C ASN A 4 16.47 -5.84 14.21
N ILE A 5 15.67 -6.90 14.21
CA ILE A 5 14.21 -6.82 14.28
C ILE A 5 13.79 -6.30 15.65
N ASP A 6 14.40 -6.82 16.71
CA ASP A 6 14.14 -6.37 18.09
C ASP A 6 14.48 -4.89 18.28
N LYS A 7 15.60 -4.43 17.69
CA LYS A 7 16.00 -3.02 17.72
C LYS A 7 15.03 -2.14 16.93
N ALA A 8 14.62 -2.56 15.73
CA ALA A 8 13.66 -1.84 14.90
C ALA A 8 12.28 -1.75 15.55
N ASN A 9 11.88 -2.73 16.36
CA ASN A 9 10.59 -2.76 17.06
C ASN A 9 10.67 -2.24 18.51
N SER A 10 11.80 -1.65 18.89
CA SER A 10 11.95 -1.06 20.23
C SER A 10 10.98 0.11 20.44
N ILE A 11 10.65 0.36 21.71
CA ILE A 11 9.76 1.47 22.13
C ILE A 11 10.32 2.81 21.61
N LEU A 12 11.63 3.00 21.69
CA LEU A 12 12.28 4.23 21.22
C LEU A 12 12.14 4.42 19.70
N ALA A 13 12.34 3.38 18.90
CA ALA A 13 12.18 3.45 17.45
C ALA A 13 10.73 3.81 17.08
N THR A 14 9.76 3.13 17.70
CA THR A 14 8.33 3.41 17.51
C THR A 14 7.97 4.85 17.88
N TYR A 15 8.54 5.37 18.98
CA TYR A 15 8.33 6.75 19.41
C TYR A 15 8.91 7.76 18.40
N GLN A 16 10.12 7.54 17.90
CA GLN A 16 10.75 8.42 16.91
C GLN A 16 9.93 8.50 15.62
N GLU A 17 9.37 7.38 15.18
CA GLU A 17 8.50 7.34 13.99
C GLU A 17 7.19 8.08 14.20
N GLN A 18 6.56 7.93 15.37
CA GLN A 18 5.37 8.71 15.72
C GLN A 18 5.66 10.22 15.74
N GLN A 19 6.85 10.63 16.16
CA GLN A 19 7.26 12.03 16.11
C GLN A 19 7.54 12.50 14.68
N ALA A 20 8.16 11.67 13.85
CA ALA A 20 8.36 11.97 12.43
C ALA A 20 7.02 12.12 11.68
N GLU A 21 6.04 11.26 11.98
CA GLU A 21 4.69 11.33 11.44
C GLU A 21 4.00 12.63 11.85
N LYS A 22 4.09 13.03 13.13
CA LYS A 22 3.48 14.27 13.62
C LYS A 22 4.14 15.54 13.06
N ASN A 23 5.47 15.56 12.97
CA ASN A 23 6.21 16.77 12.62
C ASN A 23 6.35 16.96 11.11
N THR A 24 6.58 15.88 10.36
CA THR A 24 6.91 15.92 8.93
C THR A 24 5.83 15.27 8.07
N GLY A 25 4.88 14.52 8.66
CA GLY A 25 3.94 13.70 7.91
C GLY A 25 4.59 12.46 7.28
N TYR A 26 5.84 12.15 7.62
CA TYR A 26 6.55 10.99 7.06
C TYR A 26 6.02 9.71 7.70
N LYS A 27 5.54 8.80 6.85
CA LYS A 27 5.03 7.48 7.26
C LYS A 27 5.70 6.40 6.43
N ASP A 28 6.38 5.47 7.10
CA ASP A 28 7.00 4.32 6.44
C ASP A 28 5.99 3.19 6.24
N TYR A 29 5.40 3.13 5.05
CA TYR A 29 4.42 2.11 4.67
C TYR A 29 4.97 0.68 4.63
N SER A 30 6.30 0.48 4.59
CA SER A 30 6.88 -0.86 4.57
C SER A 30 6.72 -1.60 5.90
N ARG A 31 6.63 -0.87 7.02
CA ARG A 31 6.51 -1.43 8.38
C ARG A 31 5.06 -1.67 8.79
N PHE A 32 4.12 -0.97 8.17
CA PHE A 32 2.71 -1.07 8.52
C PHE A 32 2.02 -2.20 7.77
N LYS A 33 1.13 -2.90 8.47
CA LYS A 33 0.23 -3.86 7.83
C LYS A 33 -0.78 -3.12 6.98
N ARG A 34 -0.84 -3.49 5.70
CA ARG A 34 -1.83 -2.96 4.76
C ARG A 34 -3.26 -3.26 5.24
N PRO A 35 -4.19 -2.28 5.15
CA PRO A 35 -5.55 -2.48 5.61
C PRO A 35 -6.32 -3.45 4.71
N LYS A 36 -7.10 -4.35 5.31
CA LYS A 36 -7.96 -5.31 4.58
C LYS A 36 -9.09 -4.64 3.78
N ASN A 37 -9.55 -3.48 4.23
CA ASN A 37 -10.64 -2.74 3.58
C ASN A 37 -10.10 -1.41 3.03
N VAL A 38 -9.98 -1.33 1.71
CA VAL A 38 -9.49 -0.14 0.99
C VAL A 38 -10.34 1.10 1.23
N ASN A 39 -11.65 0.93 1.46
CA ASN A 39 -12.61 2.03 1.63
C ASN A 39 -12.38 2.84 2.91
N LYS A 40 -11.60 2.33 3.88
CA LYS A 40 -11.28 3.06 5.11
C LYS A 40 -10.34 4.25 4.88
N ILE A 41 -9.58 4.24 3.78
CA ILE A 41 -8.61 5.28 3.48
C ILE A 41 -9.24 6.34 2.59
N ASN A 42 -9.30 7.56 3.10
CA ASN A 42 -9.89 8.70 2.39
C ASN A 42 -8.85 9.58 1.68
N SER A 43 -7.56 9.38 1.97
CA SER A 43 -6.48 10.14 1.34
C SER A 43 -6.01 9.46 0.05
N ILE A 44 -5.94 10.25 -1.03
CA ILE A 44 -5.44 9.79 -2.33
C ILE A 44 -3.95 9.46 -2.24
N GLU A 45 -3.19 10.25 -1.49
CA GLU A 45 -1.76 10.06 -1.34
C GLU A 45 -1.45 8.76 -0.60
N GLU A 46 -2.10 8.54 0.54
CA GLU A 46 -1.98 7.28 1.28
C GLU A 46 -2.40 6.06 0.44
N SER A 47 -3.49 6.18 -0.33
CA SER A 47 -3.93 5.09 -1.22
C SER A 47 -2.89 4.76 -2.30
N ASN A 48 -2.22 5.78 -2.86
CA ASN A 48 -1.14 5.55 -3.82
C ASN A 48 0.09 4.91 -3.19
N GLN A 49 0.40 5.21 -1.93
CA GLN A 49 1.51 4.56 -1.23
C GLN A 49 1.26 3.07 -1.02
N TRP A 50 0.04 2.70 -0.59
CA TRP A 50 -0.35 1.29 -0.48
C TRP A 50 -0.36 0.57 -1.82
N LYS A 51 -0.89 1.21 -2.87
CA LYS A 51 -0.83 0.69 -4.25
C LYS A 51 0.62 0.43 -4.69
N ASN A 52 1.53 1.37 -4.42
CA ASN A 52 2.94 1.22 -4.77
C ASN A 52 3.59 0.05 -4.03
N GLN A 53 3.21 -0.20 -2.77
CA GLN A 53 3.67 -1.36 -2.04
C GLN A 53 3.21 -2.68 -2.70
N VAL A 54 1.94 -2.79 -3.10
CA VAL A 54 1.41 -3.96 -3.82
C VAL A 54 2.24 -4.21 -5.09
N VAL A 55 2.50 -3.15 -5.86
CA VAL A 55 3.28 -3.24 -7.11
C VAL A 55 4.72 -3.70 -6.85
N ARG A 56 5.35 -3.24 -5.76
CA ARG A 56 6.69 -3.72 -5.38
C ARG A 56 6.68 -5.21 -5.04
N GLU A 57 5.68 -5.67 -4.30
CA GLU A 57 5.53 -7.09 -3.95
C GLU A 57 5.30 -7.95 -5.20
N ILE A 58 4.45 -7.50 -6.14
CA ILE A 58 4.25 -8.17 -7.43
C ILE A 58 5.58 -8.30 -8.19
N LYS A 59 6.36 -7.21 -8.29
CA LYS A 59 7.66 -7.24 -8.96
C LYS A 59 8.62 -8.24 -8.32
N GLN A 60 8.72 -8.25 -6.99
CA GLN A 60 9.57 -9.20 -6.27
C GLN A 60 9.16 -10.66 -6.52
N LYS A 61 7.85 -10.93 -6.61
CA LYS A 61 7.33 -12.28 -6.91
C LYS A 61 7.60 -12.69 -8.36
N ILE A 62 7.45 -11.75 -9.30
CA ILE A 62 7.83 -11.95 -10.72
C ILE A 62 9.33 -12.24 -10.83
N ASP A 63 10.18 -11.49 -10.15
CA ASP A 63 11.63 -11.72 -10.16
C ASP A 63 11.96 -13.13 -9.63
N ARG A 64 11.26 -13.57 -8.56
CA ARG A 64 11.42 -14.92 -8.00
C ARG A 64 10.90 -16.03 -8.92
N MET A 65 9.89 -15.75 -9.74
CA MET A 65 9.35 -16.71 -10.72
C MET A 65 10.40 -17.15 -11.75
N TYR A 66 11.39 -16.30 -12.05
CA TYR A 66 12.46 -16.59 -13.01
C TYR A 66 13.64 -17.36 -12.41
N ASP A 67 13.62 -17.69 -11.12
CA ASP A 67 14.69 -18.47 -10.49
C ASP A 67 14.57 -19.95 -10.86
N LEU A 68 15.63 -20.47 -11.51
CA LEU A 68 15.73 -21.82 -12.06
C LEU A 68 15.78 -22.92 -10.98
N THR A 69 15.98 -22.54 -9.71
CA THR A 69 16.07 -23.49 -8.59
C THR A 69 14.71 -23.86 -8.00
N LEU A 70 13.62 -23.21 -8.44
CA LEU A 70 12.28 -23.49 -7.93
C LEU A 70 11.71 -24.80 -8.45
N ASN A 71 10.97 -25.48 -7.58
CA ASN A 71 10.14 -26.62 -7.95
C ASN A 71 8.83 -26.17 -8.60
N ASP A 72 8.23 -27.02 -9.44
CA ASP A 72 6.95 -26.75 -10.11
C ASP A 72 5.84 -26.38 -9.11
N THR A 73 5.81 -27.03 -7.94
CA THR A 73 4.82 -26.70 -6.89
C THR A 73 5.00 -25.28 -6.34
N GLN A 74 6.24 -24.81 -6.20
CA GLN A 74 6.54 -23.47 -5.70
C GLN A 74 6.20 -22.42 -6.77
N LEU A 75 6.36 -22.76 -8.05
CA LEU A 75 5.97 -21.90 -9.16
C LEU A 75 4.44 -21.68 -9.17
N LEU A 76 3.65 -22.74 -8.94
CA LEU A 76 2.19 -22.63 -8.81
C LEU A 76 1.79 -21.74 -7.63
N GLU A 77 2.42 -21.92 -6.47
CA GLU A 77 2.19 -21.07 -5.30
C GLU A 77 2.48 -19.60 -5.59
N ILE A 78 3.60 -19.30 -6.24
CA ILE A 78 3.96 -17.92 -6.63
C ILE A 78 2.94 -17.33 -7.59
N ASN A 79 2.44 -18.12 -8.54
CA ASN A 79 1.42 -17.69 -9.48
C ASN A 79 0.11 -17.33 -8.76
N ASP A 80 -0.31 -18.15 -7.79
CA ASP A 80 -1.50 -17.87 -6.98
C ASP A 80 -1.32 -16.61 -6.13
N GLU A 81 -0.15 -16.43 -5.52
CA GLU A 81 0.18 -15.20 -4.78
C GLU A 81 0.16 -13.95 -5.68
N ILE A 82 0.69 -14.05 -6.90
CA ILE A 82 0.65 -12.95 -7.89
C ILE A 82 -0.79 -12.61 -8.25
N ASN A 83 -1.64 -13.62 -8.47
CA ASN A 83 -3.05 -13.42 -8.77
C ASN A 83 -3.78 -12.69 -7.63
N GLU A 84 -3.56 -13.09 -6.38
CA GLU A 84 -4.12 -12.41 -5.21
C GLU A 84 -3.65 -10.94 -5.12
N LEU A 85 -2.36 -10.69 -5.36
CA LEU A 85 -1.82 -9.32 -5.36
C LEU A 85 -2.40 -8.46 -6.50
N ILE A 86 -2.64 -9.04 -7.69
CA ILE A 86 -3.27 -8.33 -8.82
C ILE A 86 -4.73 -7.98 -8.49
N ILE A 87 -5.48 -8.91 -7.88
CA ILE A 87 -6.85 -8.64 -7.41
C ILE A 87 -6.84 -7.47 -6.43
N GLU A 88 -5.88 -7.45 -5.52
CA GLU A 88 -5.73 -6.36 -4.57
C GLU A 88 -5.36 -5.03 -5.24
N LEU A 89 -4.42 -5.05 -6.19
CA LEU A 89 -4.04 -3.88 -6.99
C LEU A 89 -5.26 -3.27 -7.70
N ASN A 90 -6.12 -4.12 -8.27
CA ASN A 90 -7.35 -3.70 -8.91
C ASN A 90 -8.34 -3.06 -7.92
N LYS A 91 -8.47 -3.58 -6.70
CA LYS A 91 -9.27 -2.95 -5.64
C LYS A 91 -8.75 -1.55 -5.30
N TRP A 92 -7.44 -1.37 -5.19
CA TRP A 92 -6.82 -0.06 -4.96
C TRP A 92 -7.08 0.92 -6.12
N ASN A 93 -6.88 0.48 -7.36
CA ASN A 93 -7.14 1.29 -8.55
C ASN A 93 -8.61 1.72 -8.63
N TYR A 94 -9.54 0.80 -8.36
CA TYR A 94 -10.97 1.08 -8.32
C TYR A 94 -11.31 2.11 -7.24
N HIS A 95 -10.77 1.96 -6.03
CA HIS A 95 -11.00 2.89 -4.92
C HIS A 95 -10.54 4.32 -5.24
N ILE A 96 -9.32 4.45 -5.77
CA ILE A 96 -8.75 5.76 -6.12
C ILE A 96 -9.58 6.43 -7.22
N THR A 97 -9.91 5.69 -8.28
CA THR A 97 -10.61 6.25 -9.45
C THR A 97 -12.08 6.54 -9.16
N ASN A 98 -12.81 5.59 -8.58
CA ASN A 98 -14.26 5.69 -8.42
C ASN A 98 -14.69 6.39 -7.14
N HIS A 99 -13.96 6.22 -6.04
CA HIS A 99 -14.36 6.81 -4.77
C HIS A 99 -13.71 8.16 -4.53
N LEU A 100 -12.37 8.23 -4.64
CA LEU A 100 -11.64 9.42 -4.22
C LEU A 100 -11.64 10.54 -5.27
N LEU A 101 -11.36 10.21 -6.54
CA LEU A 101 -11.34 11.22 -7.60
C LEU A 101 -12.74 11.77 -7.92
N LYS A 102 -13.78 10.93 -7.96
CA LYS A 102 -15.17 11.39 -8.15
C LYS A 102 -15.65 12.29 -7.01
N LYS A 103 -15.28 11.98 -5.76
CA LYS A 103 -15.58 12.84 -4.61
C LYS A 103 -14.91 14.22 -4.75
N LYS A 104 -13.64 14.25 -5.14
CA LYS A 104 -12.90 15.50 -5.36
C LYS A 104 -13.50 16.35 -6.49
N SER A 105 -13.94 15.74 -7.60
CA SER A 105 -14.60 16.47 -8.68
C SER A 105 -15.96 17.02 -8.26
N ASN A 106 -16.76 16.25 -7.52
CA ASN A 106 -18.07 16.70 -7.03
C ASN A 106 -17.93 17.84 -6.03
N GLN A 107 -16.96 17.77 -5.12
CA GLN A 107 -16.65 18.88 -4.23
C GLN A 107 -16.30 20.14 -5.02
N LYS A 108 -15.40 20.05 -6.01
CA LYS A 108 -15.07 21.21 -6.86
C LYS A 108 -16.33 21.82 -7.51
N LYS A 109 -17.22 21.01 -8.08
CA LYS A 109 -18.48 21.48 -8.70
C LYS A 109 -19.36 22.25 -7.71
N ILE A 110 -19.54 21.73 -6.49
CA ILE A 110 -20.33 22.40 -5.45
C ILE A 110 -19.72 23.75 -5.07
N TRP A 111 -18.39 23.78 -4.90
CA TRP A 111 -17.67 25.02 -4.61
C TRP A 111 -17.82 26.05 -5.74
N PHE A 112 -17.75 25.64 -7.02
CA PHE A 112 -17.97 26.56 -8.13
C PHE A 112 -19.40 27.12 -8.17
N HIS A 113 -20.42 26.34 -7.80
CA HIS A 113 -21.82 26.80 -7.75
C HIS A 113 -22.15 27.68 -6.53
N HIS A 114 -21.29 27.71 -5.50
CA HIS A 114 -21.50 28.57 -4.34
C HIS A 114 -20.81 29.94 -4.49
N PHE A 115 -19.86 30.05 -5.42
CA PHE A 115 -19.06 31.26 -5.67
C PHE A 115 -19.44 32.00 -6.97
N TYR A 116 -20.43 31.52 -7.71
CA TYR A 116 -21.08 32.17 -8.86
C TYR A 116 -22.59 32.25 -8.60
#